data_AF-A0A963M7S4-F1
#
_entry.id   AF-A0A963M7S4-F1
#
_cell.length_a   1.000
_cell.length_b   1.000
_cell.length_c   1.000
_cell.angle_alpha   90.00
_cell.angle_beta   90.00
_cell.angle_gamma   90.00
#
_symmetry.space_group_name_H-M   'P 1'
#
loop_
_entity.id
_entity.type
_entity.pdbx_description
1 polymer ?
#
loop_
_entity_poly.entity_id
_entity_poly.type
_entity_poly.pdbx_seq_one_letter_code
_entity_poly.pdbx_strand_id
1 'polypeptide(L)'
;IEPFCHGELAQQCTQMHLREMLEPTGLWQQQIEGEIGPLHEATVAVLRRALGVARVDNELHRLAIALYGLGLQLYAARDIVEAVRPQLQVTPRNVDQTVQRLADFAESLIEGERRRRAAASGANA
;
A
#
# COMPACT_ATOMS: atom_id res chain seq x y z
N ILE A 1 8.31 -6.94 -4.51
CA ILE A 1 8.87 -7.03 -5.89
C ILE A 1 8.84 -8.47 -6.38
N GLU A 2 9.13 -9.45 -5.51
CA GLU A 2 9.15 -10.89 -5.86
C GLU A 2 7.96 -11.42 -6.67
N PRO A 3 6.68 -11.03 -6.46
CA PRO A 3 5.59 -11.69 -7.18
C PRO A 3 5.56 -11.44 -8.68
N PHE A 4 6.00 -10.26 -9.12
CA PHE A 4 6.02 -9.88 -10.54
C PHE A 4 7.28 -10.38 -11.26
N CYS A 5 8.29 -10.84 -10.52
CA CYS A 5 9.53 -11.38 -11.05
C CYS A 5 9.49 -12.92 -11.23
N HIS A 6 8.55 -13.63 -10.58
CA HIS A 6 8.57 -15.10 -10.48
C HIS A 6 7.45 -15.85 -11.23
N GLY A 7 6.79 -15.23 -12.22
CA GLY A 7 5.85 -15.92 -13.12
C GLY A 7 4.53 -16.37 -12.47
N GLU A 8 3.87 -17.38 -13.06
CA GLU A 8 2.51 -17.84 -12.73
C GLU A 8 2.31 -18.25 -11.26
N LEU A 9 3.31 -18.87 -10.62
CA LEU A 9 3.21 -19.36 -9.24
C LEU A 9 3.07 -18.22 -8.22
N ALA A 10 3.88 -17.18 -8.37
CA ALA A 10 3.78 -15.99 -7.52
C ALA A 10 2.42 -15.30 -7.66
N GLN A 11 1.89 -15.25 -8.89
CA GLN A 11 0.58 -14.70 -9.18
C GLN A 11 -0.53 -15.52 -8.51
N GLN A 12 -0.45 -16.85 -8.56
CA GLN A 12 -1.40 -17.75 -7.88
C GLN A 12 -1.33 -17.62 -6.35
N CYS A 13 -0.13 -17.47 -5.78
CA CYS A 13 0.04 -17.21 -4.35
C CYS A 13 -0.61 -15.89 -3.92
N THR A 14 -0.49 -14.82 -4.71
CA THR A 14 -1.16 -13.55 -4.40
C THR A 14 -2.68 -13.65 -4.54
N GLN A 15 -3.19 -14.35 -5.56
CA GLN A 15 -4.63 -14.60 -5.68
C GLN A 15 -5.19 -15.38 -4.49
N MET A 16 -4.45 -16.38 -4.00
CA MET A 16 -4.83 -17.14 -2.81
C MET A 16 -4.89 -16.25 -1.56
N HIS A 17 -3.91 -15.37 -1.36
CA HIS A 17 -3.92 -14.39 -0.26
C HIS A 17 -5.10 -13.42 -0.34
N LEU A 18 -5.42 -12.93 -1.54
CA LEU A 18 -6.58 -12.05 -1.73
C LEU A 18 -7.90 -12.75 -1.41
N ARG A 19 -8.03 -14.04 -1.76
CA ARG A 19 -9.23 -14.82 -1.43
C ARG A 19 -9.36 -15.03 0.07
N GLU A 20 -8.28 -15.39 0.75
CA GLU A 20 -8.26 -15.57 2.21
C GLU A 20 -8.54 -14.24 2.95
N MET A 21 -8.13 -13.10 2.39
CA MET A 21 -8.48 -11.77 2.90
C MET A 21 -10.00 -11.48 2.80
N LEU A 22 -10.69 -12.01 1.78
CA LEU A 22 -12.12 -11.80 1.55
C LEU A 22 -13.01 -12.85 2.23
N GLU A 23 -12.52 -14.08 2.36
CA GLU A 23 -13.20 -15.24 2.92
C GLU A 23 -12.29 -15.92 3.95
N PRO A 24 -12.15 -15.34 5.16
CA PRO A 24 -11.14 -15.78 6.11
C PRO A 24 -11.46 -17.17 6.69
N THR A 25 -10.51 -18.10 6.55
CA THR A 25 -10.55 -19.45 7.13
C THR A 25 -9.85 -19.51 8.50
N GLY A 26 -9.35 -18.37 8.98
CA GLY A 26 -8.63 -18.21 10.26
C GLY A 26 -7.11 -18.04 10.08
N LEU A 27 -6.56 -18.44 8.92
CA LEU A 27 -5.16 -18.23 8.57
C LEU A 27 -4.85 -16.74 8.39
N TRP A 28 -5.80 -15.97 7.87
CA TRP A 28 -5.67 -14.51 7.75
C TRP A 28 -5.35 -13.80 9.06
N GLN A 29 -5.98 -14.21 10.16
CA GLN A 29 -5.77 -13.59 11.48
C GLN A 29 -4.33 -13.83 11.99
N GLN A 30 -3.79 -15.02 11.75
CA GLN A 30 -2.41 -15.34 12.12
C GLN A 30 -1.40 -14.53 11.29
N GLN A 31 -1.68 -14.29 10.01
CA GLN A 31 -0.83 -13.43 9.17
C GLN A 31 -0.91 -11.96 9.59
N ILE A 32 -2.09 -11.50 10.01
CA ILE A 32 -2.25 -10.15 10.56
C ILE A 32 -1.34 -9.97 11.78
N GLU A 33 -1.39 -10.91 12.72
CA GLU A 33 -0.64 -10.82 13.97
C GLU A 33 0.86 -11.04 13.78
N GLY A 34 1.24 -12.01 12.94
CA GLY A 34 2.64 -12.42 12.76
C GLY A 34 3.47 -11.51 11.84
N GLU A 35 2.85 -10.94 10.80
CA GLU A 35 3.59 -10.27 9.72
C GLU A 35 3.07 -8.86 9.42
N ILE A 36 1.75 -8.72 9.22
CA ILE A 36 1.16 -7.46 8.77
C ILE A 36 1.19 -6.40 9.88
N GLY A 37 0.87 -6.78 11.12
CA GLY A 37 0.89 -5.89 12.28
C GLY A 37 2.26 -5.24 12.51
N PRO A 38 3.34 -6.03 12.64
CA PRO A 38 4.70 -5.48 12.76
C PRO A 38 5.11 -4.59 11.58
N LEU A 39 4.76 -4.98 10.34
CA LEU A 39 5.04 -4.17 9.15
C LEU A 39 4.26 -2.84 9.17
N HIS A 40 3.03 -2.87 9.68
CA HIS A 40 2.21 -1.67 9.83
C HIS A 40 2.80 -0.70 10.83
N GLU A 41 3.21 -1.18 12.00
CA GLU A 41 3.87 -0.36 13.01
C GLU A 41 5.20 0.25 12.48
N ALA A 42 5.98 -0.53 11.74
CA ALA A 42 7.20 -0.03 11.10
C ALA A 42 6.91 1.08 10.08
N THR A 43 5.88 0.89 9.23
CA THR A 43 5.47 1.89 8.23
C THR A 43 5.01 3.18 8.91
N VAL A 44 4.19 3.08 9.95
CA VAL A 44 3.69 4.22 10.72
C VAL A 44 4.84 4.95 11.43
N ALA A 45 5.84 4.24 11.94
CA ALA A 45 7.04 4.85 12.53
C ALA A 45 7.85 5.64 11.50
N VAL A 46 7.98 5.13 10.27
CA VAL A 46 8.63 5.85 9.15
C VAL A 46 7.83 7.09 8.78
N LEU A 47 6.51 6.99 8.64
CA LEU A 47 5.64 8.13 8.33
C LEU A 47 5.70 9.21 9.41
N ARG A 48 5.70 8.82 10.70
CA ARG A 48 5.85 9.74 11.83
C ARG A 48 7.14 10.54 11.70
N ARG A 49 8.26 9.86 11.40
CA ARG A 49 9.57 10.50 11.20
C ARG A 49 9.55 11.43 9.99
N ALA A 50 8.98 10.99 8.86
CA ALA A 50 8.92 11.76 7.63
C ALA A 50 8.06 13.04 7.75
N LEU A 51 7.01 12.99 8.56
CA LEU A 51 6.09 14.11 8.79
C LEU A 51 6.44 14.97 10.01
N GLY A 52 7.44 14.57 10.80
CA GLY A 52 7.89 15.33 11.98
C GLY A 52 6.86 15.39 13.12
N VAL A 53 5.96 14.40 13.22
CA VAL A 53 4.88 14.40 14.21
C VAL A 53 5.37 13.81 15.53
N ALA A 54 5.04 14.45 16.65
CA ALA A 54 5.51 14.03 17.98
C ALA A 54 4.98 12.64 18.41
N ARG A 55 3.71 12.36 18.12
CA ARG A 55 3.03 11.11 18.47
C ARG A 55 2.35 10.50 17.24
N VAL A 56 2.28 9.19 17.21
CA VAL A 56 1.45 8.47 16.24
C VAL A 56 -0.02 8.78 16.55
N ASP A 57 -0.79 9.12 15.52
CA ASP A 57 -2.23 9.37 15.57
C ASP A 57 -2.97 8.54 14.53
N ASN A 58 -4.31 8.53 14.59
CA ASN A 58 -5.15 7.77 13.66
C ASN A 58 -4.97 8.20 12.20
N GLU A 59 -4.54 9.45 11.96
CA GLU A 59 -4.32 9.96 10.62
C GLU A 59 -3.07 9.34 9.98
N LEU A 60 -2.01 9.09 10.76
CA LEU A 60 -0.83 8.33 10.32
C LEU A 60 -1.20 6.89 9.95
N HIS A 61 -2.06 6.23 10.73
CA HIS A 61 -2.53 4.88 10.41
C HIS A 61 -3.40 4.87 9.15
N ARG A 62 -4.30 5.85 8.98
CA ARG A 62 -5.10 6.01 7.75
C ARG A 62 -4.22 6.21 6.52
N LEU A 63 -3.18 7.04 6.63
CA LEU A 63 -2.22 7.25 5.56
C LEU A 63 -1.49 5.94 5.21
N ALA A 64 -0.99 5.20 6.20
CA ALA A 64 -0.33 3.90 5.96
C ALA A 64 -1.24 2.93 5.19
N ILE A 65 -2.50 2.80 5.61
CA ILE A 65 -3.49 1.94 4.93
C ILE A 65 -3.75 2.40 3.49
N ALA A 66 -3.84 3.72 3.26
CA ALA A 66 -4.00 4.26 1.91
C ALA A 66 -2.79 3.93 1.01
N LEU A 67 -1.57 3.97 1.55
CA LEU A 67 -0.36 3.57 0.83
C LEU A 67 -0.37 2.08 0.47
N TYR A 68 -0.85 1.20 1.34
CA TYR A 68 -1.01 -0.22 1.01
C TYR A 68 -2.01 -0.42 -0.13
N GLY A 69 -3.09 0.38 -0.15
CA GLY A 69 -4.08 0.39 -1.23
C GLY A 69 -3.45 0.59 -2.62
N LEU A 70 -2.42 1.43 -2.73
CA LEU A 70 -1.68 1.67 -3.99
C LEU A 70 -1.01 0.39 -4.53
N GLY A 71 -0.49 -0.46 -3.64
CA GLY A 71 0.09 -1.75 -4.02
C GLY A 71 -0.98 -2.82 -4.24
N LEU A 72 -2.02 -2.83 -3.40
CA LEU A 72 -3.10 -3.82 -3.45
C LEU A 72 -3.86 -3.78 -4.78
N GLN A 73 -4.07 -2.59 -5.34
CA GLN A 73 -4.75 -2.44 -6.64
C GLN A 73 -4.06 -3.19 -7.79
N LEU A 74 -2.73 -3.44 -7.72
CA LEU A 74 -2.03 -4.18 -8.77
C LEU A 74 -2.55 -5.60 -8.92
N TYR A 75 -3.14 -6.14 -7.86
CA TYR A 75 -3.71 -7.48 -7.83
C TYR A 75 -5.24 -7.43 -7.88
N ALA A 76 -5.86 -6.57 -7.06
CA ALA A 76 -7.31 -6.52 -6.91
C ALA A 76 -8.03 -5.93 -8.14
N ALA A 77 -7.38 -5.05 -8.90
CA ALA A 77 -7.98 -4.38 -10.04
C ALA A 77 -7.48 -4.92 -11.39
N ARG A 78 -6.87 -6.11 -11.43
CA ARG A 78 -6.22 -6.65 -12.64
C ARG A 78 -7.19 -6.78 -13.81
N ASP A 79 -8.38 -7.35 -13.59
CA ASP A 79 -9.40 -7.54 -14.63
C ASP A 79 -9.93 -6.18 -15.15
N ILE A 80 -10.02 -5.19 -14.27
CA ILE A 80 -10.41 -3.82 -14.62
C ILE A 80 -9.32 -3.18 -15.49
N VAL A 81 -8.05 -3.31 -15.11
CA VAL A 81 -6.91 -2.78 -15.89
C VAL A 81 -6.83 -3.46 -17.25
N GLU A 82 -7.05 -4.78 -17.32
CA GLU A 82 -7.11 -5.52 -18.57
C GLU A 82 -8.21 -5.00 -19.50
N ALA A 83 -9.41 -4.77 -18.97
CA ALA A 83 -10.54 -4.30 -19.76
C ALA A 83 -10.41 -2.82 -20.20
N VAL A 84 -9.90 -1.95 -19.33
CA VAL A 84 -9.90 -0.49 -19.55
C VAL A 84 -8.61 0.00 -20.22
N ARG A 85 -7.46 -0.55 -19.80
CA ARG A 85 -6.14 -0.08 -20.28
C ARG A 85 -5.11 -1.21 -20.20
N PRO A 86 -5.16 -2.20 -21.11
CA PRO A 86 -4.32 -3.41 -21.03
C PRO A 86 -2.81 -3.11 -21.08
N GLN A 87 -2.41 -1.98 -21.66
CA GLN A 87 -1.00 -1.57 -21.70
C GLN A 87 -0.41 -1.23 -20.32
N LEU A 88 -1.25 -1.05 -19.29
CA LEU A 88 -0.82 -0.83 -17.90
C LEU A 88 -0.73 -2.12 -17.07
N GLN A 89 -0.98 -3.29 -17.67
CA GLN A 89 -0.75 -4.55 -16.95
C GLN A 89 0.71 -4.65 -16.50
N VAL A 90 0.90 -5.07 -15.25
CA VAL A 90 2.24 -5.25 -14.69
C VAL A 90 2.86 -6.51 -15.29
N THR A 91 4.03 -6.33 -15.89
CA THR A 91 4.85 -7.37 -16.52
C THR A 91 6.28 -7.26 -15.99
N PRO A 92 7.12 -8.30 -16.14
CA PRO A 92 8.53 -8.22 -15.74
C PRO A 92 9.29 -7.06 -16.40
N ARG A 93 8.85 -6.59 -17.59
CA ARG A 93 9.49 -5.50 -18.32
C ARG A 93 9.16 -4.11 -17.77
N ASN A 94 8.01 -3.93 -17.12
CA ASN A 94 7.53 -2.62 -16.67
C ASN A 94 7.28 -2.54 -15.15
N VAL A 95 7.61 -3.60 -14.40
CA VAL A 95 7.41 -3.63 -12.95
C VAL A 95 8.15 -2.50 -12.25
N ASP A 96 9.41 -2.22 -12.62
CA ASP A 96 10.19 -1.16 -12.00
C ASP A 96 9.57 0.22 -12.25
N GLN A 97 9.12 0.46 -13.49
CA GLN A 97 8.42 1.69 -13.84
C GLN A 97 7.10 1.82 -13.05
N THR A 98 6.34 0.73 -12.93
CA THR A 98 5.09 0.72 -12.16
C THR A 98 5.35 1.02 -10.69
N VAL A 99 6.34 0.36 -10.08
CA VAL A 99 6.74 0.57 -8.69
C VAL A 99 7.16 2.02 -8.47
N GLN A 100 7.96 2.59 -9.37
CA GLN A 100 8.34 4.00 -9.30
C GLN A 100 7.10 4.91 -9.33
N ARG A 101 6.14 4.65 -10.22
CA ARG A 101 4.90 5.45 -10.28
C ARG A 101 4.07 5.35 -9.01
N LEU A 102 4.01 4.19 -8.37
CA LEU A 102 3.33 4.04 -7.08
C LEU A 102 4.07 4.81 -5.96
N ALA A 103 5.40 4.83 -5.99
CA ALA A 103 6.19 5.66 -5.06
C ALA A 103 5.90 7.15 -5.26
N ASP A 104 5.85 7.64 -6.50
CA ASP A 104 5.51 9.04 -6.81
C ASP A 104 4.10 9.42 -6.27
N PHE A 105 3.13 8.50 -6.37
CA PHE A 105 1.79 8.70 -5.79
C PHE A 105 1.82 8.69 -4.26
N ALA A 106 2.59 7.80 -3.66
CA ALA A 106 2.78 7.74 -2.20
C ALA A 106 3.38 9.04 -1.66
N GLU A 107 4.42 9.57 -2.33
CA GLU A 107 5.02 10.87 -1.99
C GLU A 107 3.98 12.00 -2.06
N SER A 108 3.13 12.00 -3.09
CA SER A 108 2.05 12.97 -3.23
C SER A 108 1.03 12.92 -2.08
N LEU A 109 0.68 11.71 -1.62
CA LEU A 109 -0.21 11.54 -0.46
C LEU A 109 0.45 12.02 0.84
N ILE A 110 1.74 11.72 1.04
CA ILE A 110 2.51 12.18 2.20
C ILE A 110 2.60 13.71 2.21
N GLU A 111 2.86 14.33 1.07
CA GLU A 111 2.91 15.79 0.95
C GLU A 111 1.53 16.44 1.13
N GLY A 112 0.47 15.80 0.65
CA GLY A 112 -0.91 16.20 0.95
C GLY A 112 -1.19 16.23 2.45
N GLU A 113 -0.78 15.19 3.17
CA GLU A 113 -0.95 15.09 4.61
C GLU A 113 -0.10 16.13 5.36
N ARG A 114 1.13 16.38 4.92
CA ARG A 114 2.00 17.44 5.46
C ARG A 114 1.32 18.80 5.39
N ARG A 115 0.77 19.16 4.22
CA ARG A 115 0.05 20.43 4.02
C ARG A 115 -1.20 20.54 4.87
N ARG A 116 -2.00 19.47 4.96
CA ARG A 116 -3.20 19.43 5.81
C ARG A 116 -2.86 19.69 7.29
N ARG A 117 -1.81 19.06 7.80
CA ARG A 117 -1.33 19.25 9.18
C ARG A 117 -0.83 20.66 9.43
N ALA A 118 -0.04 21.21 8.52
CA ALA A 118 0.45 22.58 8.61
C ALA A 118 -0.71 23.60 8.66
N ALA A 119 -1.73 23.42 7.82
CA ALA A 119 -2.93 24.26 7.83
C ALA A 119 -3.71 24.16 9.16
N ALA A 120 -3.84 22.95 9.74
CA ALA A 120 -4.51 22.76 11.03
C ALA A 120 -3.73 23.38 12.21
N SER A 121 -2.39 23.37 12.16
CA SER A 121 -1.56 24.05 13.17
C SER A 121 -1.60 25.57 13.06
N GLY A 122 -1.66 26.11 11.83
CA GLY A 122 -1.77 27.56 11.60
C GLY A 122 -3.16 28.13 11.87
N ALA A 123 -4.23 27.34 11.76
CA ALA A 123 -5.59 27.77 12.09
C ALA A 123 -5.85 27.87 13.61
N ASN A 124 -4.98 27.30 14.44
CA ASN A 124 -5.04 27.32 15.91
C ASN A 124 -4.03 28.31 16.54
N ALA A 125 -3.37 29.15 15.75
CA ALA A 125 -2.43 30.19 16.17
C ALA A 125 -3.02 31.58 15.91
#